data_AF-A0AAD4BGQ0-F1
#
_entry.id   AF-A0AAD4BGQ0-F1
#
_cell.length_a   1.000
_cell.length_b   1.000
_cell.length_c   1.000
_cell.angle_alpha   90.00
_cell.angle_beta   90.00
_cell.angle_gamma   90.00
#
_symmetry.space_group_name_H-M   'P 1'
#
loop_
_entity.id
_entity.type
_entity.pdbx_description
1 polymer ?
#
loop_
_entity_poly.entity_id
_entity_poly.type
_entity_poly.pdbx_seq_one_letter_code
_entity_poly.pdbx_strand_id
1 'polypeptide(L)'
;ISRDGCKAITYSLAGLLVFFFISANLILHIFFCPLFPSTMNAIRRDWEIDVAQHDILLEKWRLEKLGHDTIEEEWKLETEWHEKDVARHIREEDERQERERQRWQREVENHDRIEKERKKHEDEERQKLNMFWGGIEAHTCTTYATRDYTAQLMNLPTTWEHRVEACKATPLEVHGVSYLPKSCEDKGPGDVVGRWEI
;
A
#
# COMPACT_ATOMS: atom_id res chain seq x y z
N ILE A 1 -31.33 -91.67 65.82
CA ILE A 1 -30.40 -90.56 65.53
C ILE A 1 -31.05 -89.30 66.08
N SER A 2 -30.58 -88.81 67.24
CA SER A 2 -31.24 -87.71 67.95
C SER A 2 -31.18 -86.42 67.14
N ARG A 3 -32.36 -85.81 66.93
CA ARG A 3 -32.59 -84.59 66.17
C ARG A 3 -31.81 -83.38 66.76
N ASP A 4 -31.36 -83.50 68.00
CA ASP A 4 -30.58 -82.48 68.70
C ASP A 4 -29.08 -82.55 68.40
N GLY A 5 -28.56 -83.74 68.05
CA GLY A 5 -27.17 -83.89 67.61
C GLY A 5 -26.89 -83.24 66.25
N CYS A 6 -27.90 -83.19 65.37
CA CYS A 6 -27.76 -82.60 64.04
C CYS A 6 -27.69 -81.06 64.09
N LYS A 7 -28.43 -80.43 65.02
CA LYS A 7 -28.41 -78.97 65.22
C LYS A 7 -27.06 -78.49 65.77
N ALA A 8 -26.48 -79.22 66.73
CA ALA A 8 -25.17 -78.89 67.31
C ALA A 8 -24.06 -78.87 66.25
N ILE A 9 -24.09 -79.83 65.31
CA ILE A 9 -23.13 -79.92 64.21
C ILE A 9 -23.32 -78.74 63.23
N THR A 10 -24.57 -78.37 62.92
CA THR A 10 -24.83 -77.23 62.00
C THR A 10 -24.40 -75.88 62.58
N TYR A 11 -24.60 -75.64 63.88
CA TYR A 11 -24.14 -74.39 64.52
C TYR A 11 -22.62 -74.31 64.61
N SER A 12 -21.94 -75.44 64.84
CA SER A 12 -20.48 -75.51 64.88
C SER A 12 -19.85 -75.23 63.50
N LEU A 13 -20.42 -75.80 62.43
CA LEU A 13 -20.00 -75.53 61.05
C LEU A 13 -20.25 -74.07 60.63
N ALA A 14 -21.41 -73.50 60.98
CA ALA A 14 -21.71 -72.09 60.71
C ALA A 14 -20.73 -71.14 61.43
N GLY A 15 -20.40 -71.43 62.69
CA GLY A 15 -19.41 -70.66 63.45
C GLY A 15 -18.01 -70.70 62.83
N LEU A 16 -17.57 -71.87 62.36
CA LEU A 16 -16.29 -72.03 61.67
C LEU A 16 -16.26 -71.25 60.34
N LEU A 17 -17.33 -71.29 59.54
CA LEU A 17 -17.41 -70.55 58.29
C LEU A 17 -17.33 -69.03 58.50
N VAL A 18 -18.03 -68.51 59.51
CA VAL A 18 -17.95 -67.08 59.86
C VAL A 18 -16.54 -66.71 60.33
N PHE A 19 -15.90 -67.55 61.14
CA PHE A 19 -14.52 -67.34 61.57
C PHE A 19 -13.54 -67.36 60.40
N PHE A 20 -13.69 -68.29 59.45
CA PHE A 20 -12.88 -68.33 58.23
C PHE A 20 -13.12 -67.10 57.35
N PHE A 21 -14.36 -66.62 57.23
CA PHE A 21 -14.66 -65.43 56.44
C PHE A 21 -14.08 -64.16 57.07
N ILE A 22 -14.21 -63.99 58.39
CA ILE A 22 -13.64 -62.85 59.12
C ILE A 22 -12.12 -62.90 59.09
N SER A 23 -11.51 -64.07 59.32
CA SER A 23 -10.05 -64.21 59.26
C SER A 23 -9.52 -64.01 57.83
N ALA A 24 -10.19 -64.53 56.80
CA ALA A 24 -9.82 -64.28 55.41
C ALA A 24 -9.94 -62.79 55.03
N ASN A 25 -10.99 -62.09 55.47
CA ASN A 25 -11.13 -60.65 55.21
C ASN A 25 -10.10 -59.82 55.98
N LEU A 26 -9.80 -60.17 57.24
CA LEU A 26 -8.75 -59.52 58.01
C LEU A 26 -7.37 -59.72 57.37
N ILE A 27 -7.09 -60.94 56.91
CA ILE A 27 -5.87 -61.29 56.17
C ILE A 27 -5.79 -60.48 54.87
N LEU A 28 -6.86 -60.45 54.06
CA LEU A 28 -6.91 -59.66 52.83
C LEU A 28 -6.71 -58.17 53.11
N HIS A 29 -7.33 -57.61 54.16
CA HIS A 29 -7.16 -56.21 54.51
C HIS A 29 -5.77 -55.89 55.05
N ILE A 30 -5.08 -56.85 55.69
CA ILE A 30 -3.67 -56.69 56.12
C ILE A 30 -2.73 -56.76 54.91
N PHE A 31 -2.93 -57.71 54.00
CA PHE A 31 -2.06 -57.89 52.83
C PHE A 31 -2.27 -56.83 51.73
N PHE A 32 -3.48 -56.28 51.60
CA PHE A 32 -3.78 -55.21 50.64
C PHE A 32 -3.86 -53.82 51.28
N CYS A 33 -3.42 -53.65 52.53
CA CYS A 33 -3.39 -52.32 53.14
C CYS A 33 -2.29 -51.48 52.45
N PRO A 34 -2.61 -50.34 51.81
CA PRO A 34 -1.62 -49.50 51.13
C PRO A 34 -0.59 -48.90 52.09
N LEU A 35 -0.84 -48.97 53.40
CA LEU A 35 0.04 -48.47 54.46
C LEU A 35 1.12 -49.48 54.90
N PHE A 36 1.26 -50.63 54.23
CA PHE A 36 2.35 -51.54 54.56
C PHE A 36 3.71 -50.87 54.26
N PRO A 37 4.72 -50.96 55.15
CA PRO A 37 5.98 -50.25 54.95
C PRO A 37 6.69 -50.54 53.61
N SER A 38 6.56 -51.76 53.08
CA SER A 38 7.16 -52.13 51.80
C SER A 38 6.49 -51.46 50.60
N THR A 39 5.16 -51.35 50.58
CA THR A 39 4.41 -50.66 49.52
C THR A 39 4.66 -49.16 49.56
N MET A 40 4.67 -48.57 50.76
CA MET A 40 5.01 -47.16 50.93
C MET A 40 6.46 -46.83 50.51
N ASN A 41 7.42 -47.70 50.80
CA ASN A 41 8.80 -47.52 50.36
C ASN A 41 8.96 -47.66 48.84
N ALA A 42 8.17 -48.51 48.18
CA ALA A 42 8.14 -48.60 46.72
C ALA A 42 7.59 -47.30 46.11
N ILE A 43 6.44 -46.83 46.57
CA ILE A 43 5.82 -45.57 46.12
C ILE A 43 6.77 -44.38 46.34
N ARG A 44 7.47 -44.33 47.48
CA ARG A 44 8.44 -43.26 47.75
C ARG A 44 9.59 -43.26 46.73
N ARG A 45 10.13 -44.43 46.39
CA ARG A 45 11.22 -44.52 45.39
C ARG A 45 10.75 -44.10 44.00
N ASP A 46 9.55 -44.50 43.60
CA ASP A 46 8.98 -44.09 42.31
C ASP A 46 8.82 -42.56 42.27
N TRP A 47 8.32 -41.96 43.36
CA TRP A 47 8.23 -40.51 43.48
C TRP A 47 9.59 -39.80 43.46
N GLU A 48 10.62 -40.37 44.11
CA GLU A 48 11.99 -39.84 44.05
C GLU A 48 12.54 -39.85 42.60
N ILE A 49 12.24 -40.90 41.82
CA ILE A 49 12.60 -40.97 40.41
C ILE A 49 11.85 -39.92 39.60
N ASP A 50 10.54 -39.77 39.80
CA ASP A 50 9.71 -38.79 39.10
C ASP A 50 10.16 -37.36 39.38
N VAL A 51 10.51 -37.05 40.65
CA VAL A 51 11.06 -35.74 41.04
C VAL A 51 12.40 -35.51 40.34
N ALA A 52 13.29 -36.50 40.32
CA ALA A 52 14.58 -36.37 39.63
C ALA A 52 14.41 -36.15 38.12
N GLN A 53 13.45 -36.83 37.47
CA GLN A 53 13.12 -36.60 36.07
C GLN A 53 12.53 -35.21 35.84
N HIS A 54 11.67 -34.75 36.73
CA HIS A 54 11.09 -33.41 36.67
C HIS A 54 12.16 -32.32 36.78
N ASP A 55 13.13 -32.49 37.69
CA ASP A 55 14.25 -31.57 37.86
C ASP A 55 15.10 -31.47 36.58
N ILE A 56 15.38 -32.61 35.92
CA ILE A 56 16.09 -32.62 34.62
C ILE A 56 15.31 -31.87 33.55
N LEU A 57 13.98 -32.07 33.49
CA LEU A 57 13.13 -31.36 32.55
C LEU A 57 13.13 -29.86 32.82
N LEU A 58 13.00 -29.43 34.08
CA LEU A 58 13.05 -28.02 34.45
C LEU A 58 14.37 -27.39 34.01
N GLU A 59 15.49 -28.09 34.19
CA GLU A 59 16.80 -27.58 33.77
C GLU A 59 16.90 -27.45 32.25
N LYS A 60 16.38 -28.44 31.51
CA LYS A 60 16.29 -28.37 30.04
C LYS A 60 15.46 -27.17 29.58
N TRP A 61 14.29 -26.96 30.19
CA TRP A 61 13.41 -25.82 29.87
C TRP A 61 14.07 -24.48 30.20
N ARG A 62 14.86 -24.39 31.27
CA ARG A 62 15.64 -23.18 31.60
C ARG A 62 16.67 -22.87 30.53
N LEU A 63 17.39 -23.88 30.05
CA LEU A 63 18.39 -23.73 28.98
C LEU A 63 17.74 -23.32 27.65
N GLU A 64 16.64 -23.98 27.28
CA GLU A 64 15.87 -23.61 26.09
C GLU A 64 15.40 -22.16 26.18
N LYS A 65 14.83 -21.76 27.32
CA LYS A 65 14.39 -20.38 27.55
C LYS A 65 15.52 -19.36 27.40
N LEU A 66 16.70 -19.63 27.97
CA LEU A 66 17.86 -18.75 27.82
C LEU A 66 18.28 -18.61 26.34
N GLY A 67 18.20 -19.71 25.57
CA GLY A 67 18.45 -19.67 24.13
C GLY A 67 17.43 -18.82 23.37
N HIS A 68 16.14 -18.95 23.71
CA HIS A 68 15.08 -18.11 23.15
C HIS A 68 15.27 -16.63 23.48
N ASP A 69 15.57 -16.31 24.74
CA ASP A 69 15.80 -14.93 25.19
C ASP A 69 16.99 -14.30 24.43
N THR A 70 18.06 -15.07 24.19
CA THR A 70 19.23 -14.61 23.41
C THR A 70 18.87 -14.29 21.97
N ILE A 71 18.12 -15.18 21.29
CA ILE A 71 17.67 -14.97 19.91
C ILE A 71 16.75 -13.75 19.82
N GLU A 72 15.88 -13.56 20.82
CA GLU A 72 14.99 -12.40 20.88
C GLU A 72 15.79 -11.09 20.98
N GLU A 73 16.85 -11.05 21.78
CA GLU A 73 17.74 -9.89 21.86
C GLU A 73 18.47 -9.62 20.54
N GLU A 74 18.98 -10.65 19.86
CA GLU A 74 19.61 -10.51 18.54
C GLU A 74 18.62 -9.95 17.51
N TRP A 75 17.40 -10.47 17.47
CA TRP A 75 16.36 -10.00 16.55
C TRP A 75 15.95 -8.56 16.82
N LYS A 76 15.91 -8.13 18.09
CA LYS A 76 15.64 -6.72 18.43
C LYS A 76 16.72 -5.80 17.86
N LEU A 77 17.99 -6.17 18.03
CA LEU A 77 19.11 -5.37 17.50
C LEU A 77 19.11 -5.34 15.97
N GLU A 78 18.85 -6.48 15.32
CA GLU A 78 18.73 -6.56 13.86
C GLU A 78 17.57 -5.70 13.35
N THR A 79 16.42 -5.76 14.03
CA THR A 79 15.24 -4.96 13.68
C THR A 79 15.53 -3.46 13.81
N GLU A 80 16.13 -3.01 14.91
CA GLU A 80 16.52 -1.61 15.09
C GLU A 80 17.52 -1.13 14.03
N TRP A 81 18.47 -1.99 13.66
CA TRP A 81 19.43 -1.68 12.62
C TRP A 81 18.75 -1.59 11.25
N HIS A 82 17.87 -2.54 10.93
CA HIS A 82 17.10 -2.56 9.69
C HIS A 82 16.18 -1.35 9.57
N GLU A 83 15.49 -0.95 10.65
CA GLU A 83 14.66 0.26 10.67
C GLU A 83 15.48 1.52 10.35
N LYS A 84 16.68 1.65 10.95
CA LYS A 84 17.58 2.79 10.70
C LYS A 84 18.09 2.79 9.26
N ASP A 85 18.41 1.62 8.72
CA ASP A 85 18.86 1.43 7.34
C ASP A 85 17.77 1.81 6.34
N VAL A 86 16.55 1.28 6.51
CA VAL A 86 15.38 1.62 5.69
C VAL A 86 15.09 3.11 5.76
N ALA A 87 15.10 3.71 6.96
CA ALA A 87 14.88 5.14 7.12
C ALA A 87 15.97 5.98 6.43
N ARG A 88 17.21 5.51 6.37
CA ARG A 88 18.29 6.17 5.62
C ARG A 88 18.01 6.10 4.11
N HIS A 89 17.66 4.93 3.59
CA HIS A 89 17.35 4.77 2.17
C HIS A 89 16.18 5.64 1.72
N ILE A 90 15.11 5.70 2.52
CA ILE A 90 13.96 6.59 2.24
C ILE A 90 14.40 8.05 2.17
N ARG A 91 15.20 8.53 3.13
CA ARG A 91 15.71 9.92 3.11
C ARG A 91 16.55 10.21 1.86
N GLU A 92 17.45 9.31 1.50
CA GLU A 92 18.30 9.47 0.32
C GLU A 92 17.50 9.51 -0.99
N GLU A 93 16.44 8.69 -1.06
CA GLU A 93 15.52 8.67 -2.20
C GLU A 93 14.67 9.95 -2.25
N ASP A 94 14.09 10.38 -1.14
CA ASP A 94 13.32 11.62 -1.04
C ASP A 94 14.15 12.83 -1.48
N GLU A 95 15.40 12.92 -1.02
CA GLU A 95 16.32 13.98 -1.44
C GLU A 95 16.65 13.91 -2.94
N ARG A 96 16.79 12.70 -3.50
CA ARG A 96 17.03 12.52 -4.94
C ARG A 96 15.82 13.00 -5.75
N GLN A 97 14.63 12.58 -5.36
CA GLN A 97 13.40 12.99 -6.02
C GLN A 97 13.18 14.50 -5.89
N GLU A 98 13.52 15.10 -4.75
CA GLU A 98 13.44 16.55 -4.56
C GLU A 98 14.42 17.30 -5.48
N ARG A 99 15.65 16.82 -5.62
CA ARG A 99 16.62 17.38 -6.58
C ARG A 99 16.11 17.30 -8.02
N GLU A 100 15.46 16.20 -8.39
CA GLU A 100 14.84 16.03 -9.71
C GLU A 100 13.65 16.97 -9.92
N ARG A 101 12.76 17.12 -8.93
CA ARG A 101 11.65 18.07 -8.97
C ARG A 101 12.15 19.50 -9.16
N GLN A 102 13.18 19.91 -8.42
CA GLN A 102 13.78 21.24 -8.57
C GLN A 102 14.45 21.43 -9.93
N ARG A 103 15.08 20.39 -10.47
CA ARG A 103 15.65 20.44 -11.83
C ARG A 103 14.54 20.62 -12.86
N TRP A 104 13.49 19.82 -12.79
CA TRP A 104 12.34 19.91 -13.69
C TRP A 104 11.67 21.26 -13.62
N GLN A 105 11.47 21.80 -12.41
CA GLN A 105 10.91 23.13 -12.21
C GLN A 105 11.74 24.20 -12.92
N ARG A 106 13.08 24.15 -12.81
CA ARG A 106 13.97 25.07 -13.53
C ARG A 106 13.89 24.91 -15.05
N GLU A 107 13.76 23.68 -15.53
CA GLU A 107 13.59 23.39 -16.97
C GLU A 107 12.27 23.96 -17.50
N VAL A 108 11.17 23.80 -16.76
CA VAL A 108 9.85 24.37 -17.08
C VAL A 108 9.91 25.90 -17.05
N GLU A 109 10.44 26.51 -15.99
CA GLU A 109 10.56 27.97 -15.90
C GLU A 109 11.41 28.55 -17.04
N ASN A 110 12.50 27.86 -17.41
CA ASN A 110 13.33 28.26 -18.54
C ASN A 110 12.59 28.11 -19.88
N HIS A 111 11.85 27.02 -20.06
CA HIS A 111 11.04 26.79 -21.26
C HIS A 111 9.98 27.89 -21.41
N ASP A 112 9.23 28.17 -20.35
CA ASP A 112 8.21 29.23 -20.32
C ASP A 112 8.80 30.61 -20.63
N ARG A 113 10.01 30.89 -20.11
CA ARG A 113 10.72 32.14 -20.42
C ARG A 113 11.07 32.24 -21.90
N ILE A 114 11.68 31.18 -22.46
CA ILE A 114 12.06 31.13 -23.87
C ILE A 114 10.82 31.27 -24.77
N GLU A 115 9.72 30.60 -24.43
CA GLU A 115 8.48 30.71 -25.18
C GLU A 115 7.88 32.12 -25.12
N LYS A 116 7.86 32.76 -23.94
CA LYS A 116 7.43 34.15 -23.79
C LYS A 116 8.29 35.11 -24.61
N GLU A 117 9.61 34.94 -24.61
CA GLU A 117 10.53 35.75 -25.40
C GLU A 117 10.31 35.54 -26.90
N ARG A 118 10.15 34.29 -27.35
CA ARG A 118 9.82 33.95 -28.75
C ARG A 118 8.54 34.65 -29.18
N LYS A 119 7.47 34.51 -28.40
CA LYS A 119 6.17 35.13 -28.69
C LYS A 119 6.26 36.66 -28.72
N LYS A 120 7.00 37.26 -27.79
CA LYS A 120 7.21 38.71 -27.76
C LYS A 120 7.94 39.19 -29.02
N HIS A 121 8.99 38.49 -29.44
CA HIS A 121 9.73 38.81 -30.66
C HIS A 121 8.83 38.68 -31.91
N GLU A 122 8.05 37.61 -32.01
CA GLU A 122 7.07 37.43 -33.10
C GLU A 122 6.03 38.57 -33.14
N ASP A 123 5.50 38.97 -31.97
CA ASP A 123 4.54 40.07 -31.85
C ASP A 123 5.17 41.42 -32.25
N GLU A 124 6.42 41.69 -31.87
CA GLU A 124 7.17 42.90 -32.25
C GLU A 124 7.45 42.95 -33.75
N GLU A 125 7.89 41.85 -34.35
CA GLU A 125 8.12 41.76 -35.80
C GLU A 125 6.82 41.96 -36.58
N ARG A 126 5.69 41.39 -36.11
CA ARG A 126 4.38 41.62 -36.70
C ARG A 126 3.99 43.10 -36.65
N GLN A 127 4.21 43.77 -35.51
CA GLN A 127 3.93 45.21 -35.38
C GLN A 127 4.76 46.04 -36.37
N LYS A 128 6.03 45.69 -36.60
CA LYS A 128 6.90 46.37 -37.58
C LYS A 128 6.41 46.20 -39.02
N LEU A 129 5.86 45.03 -39.35
CA LEU A 129 5.37 44.71 -40.69
C LEU A 129 4.07 45.45 -41.05
N ASN A 130 3.39 46.06 -40.08
CA ASN A 130 2.14 46.82 -40.27
C ASN A 130 1.16 46.04 -41.17
N MET A 131 0.91 44.78 -40.81
CA MET A 131 -0.02 43.91 -41.54
C MET A 131 -1.44 44.43 -41.34
N PHE A 132 -2.20 44.52 -42.43
CA PHE A 132 -3.57 45.00 -42.41
C PHE A 132 -4.43 44.19 -43.38
N TRP A 133 -5.74 44.20 -43.15
CA TRP A 133 -6.69 43.55 -44.04
C TRP A 133 -6.98 44.43 -45.26
N GLY A 134 -6.67 43.91 -46.45
CA GLY A 134 -7.01 44.50 -47.74
C GLY A 134 -8.07 43.68 -48.46
N GLY A 135 -8.74 44.29 -49.43
CA GLY A 135 -9.72 43.59 -50.28
C GLY A 135 -10.87 42.98 -49.47
N ILE A 136 -11.45 43.76 -48.53
CA ILE A 136 -12.57 43.29 -47.71
C ILE A 136 -13.80 43.10 -48.61
N GLU A 137 -14.22 41.86 -48.77
CA GLU A 137 -15.40 41.45 -49.52
C GLU A 137 -16.47 40.96 -48.56
N ALA A 138 -17.67 41.52 -48.70
CA ALA A 138 -18.81 41.17 -47.87
C ALA A 138 -19.81 40.34 -48.71
N HIS A 139 -19.86 39.03 -48.45
CA HIS A 139 -20.71 38.07 -49.15
C HIS A 139 -22.18 38.16 -48.70
N THR A 140 -23.03 37.33 -49.31
CA THR A 140 -24.45 37.18 -48.94
C THR A 140 -24.63 36.75 -47.48
N CYS A 141 -25.71 37.21 -46.85
CA CYS A 141 -26.07 36.82 -45.49
C CYS A 141 -26.27 35.30 -45.41
N THR A 142 -25.55 34.64 -44.50
CA THR A 142 -25.66 33.19 -44.26
C THR A 142 -26.87 32.87 -43.40
N THR A 143 -27.21 33.73 -42.44
CA THR A 143 -28.40 33.62 -41.58
C THR A 143 -28.98 35.01 -41.24
N TYR A 144 -30.02 35.08 -40.40
CA TYR A 144 -30.63 36.36 -39.99
C TYR A 144 -29.61 37.21 -39.23
N ALA A 145 -29.29 38.38 -39.79
CA ALA A 145 -28.35 39.35 -39.24
C ALA A 145 -26.88 38.90 -39.16
N THR A 146 -26.48 37.86 -39.90
CA THR A 146 -25.08 37.41 -39.98
C THR A 146 -24.60 37.46 -41.42
N ARG A 147 -23.42 38.06 -41.62
CA ARG A 147 -22.79 38.27 -42.92
C ARG A 147 -21.38 37.70 -42.94
N ASP A 148 -21.07 37.04 -44.04
CA ASP A 148 -19.74 36.50 -44.28
C ASP A 148 -18.83 37.59 -44.86
N TYR A 149 -17.66 37.74 -44.25
CA TYR A 149 -16.60 38.61 -44.73
C TYR A 149 -15.38 37.79 -45.11
N THR A 150 -14.71 38.18 -46.18
CA THR A 150 -13.39 37.66 -46.54
C THR A 150 -12.45 38.83 -46.80
N ALA A 151 -11.20 38.70 -46.41
CA ALA A 151 -10.19 39.72 -46.64
C ALA A 151 -8.80 39.08 -46.78
N GLN A 152 -7.93 39.72 -47.55
CA GLN A 152 -6.56 39.29 -47.75
C GLN A 152 -5.63 40.00 -46.76
N LEU A 153 -4.70 39.27 -46.16
CA LEU A 153 -3.71 39.84 -45.26
C LEU A 153 -2.59 40.49 -46.06
N MET A 154 -2.53 41.82 -46.04
CA MET A 154 -1.55 42.60 -46.77
C MET A 154 -0.25 42.77 -45.97
N ASN A 155 0.85 43.08 -46.67
CA ASN A 155 2.20 43.25 -46.11
C ASN A 155 2.77 42.01 -45.41
N LEU A 156 2.31 40.82 -45.79
CA LEU A 156 2.86 39.55 -45.32
C LEU A 156 4.10 39.17 -46.16
N PRO A 157 5.30 39.07 -45.55
CA PRO A 157 6.49 38.63 -46.29
C PRO A 157 6.33 37.21 -46.83
N THR A 158 6.76 36.97 -48.06
CA THR A 158 6.68 35.64 -48.69
C THR A 158 7.51 34.58 -47.96
N THR A 159 8.54 34.99 -47.22
CA THR A 159 9.43 34.13 -46.43
C THR A 159 8.95 33.90 -45.00
N TRP A 160 7.79 34.43 -44.61
CA TRP A 160 7.27 34.26 -43.26
C TRP A 160 6.79 32.82 -43.06
N GLU A 161 7.21 32.19 -41.97
CA GLU A 161 6.87 30.79 -41.68
C GLU A 161 5.48 30.67 -41.03
N HIS A 162 5.12 31.63 -40.16
CA HIS A 162 3.91 31.62 -39.34
C HIS A 162 2.74 32.41 -39.97
N ARG A 163 2.43 32.09 -41.23
CA ARG A 163 1.46 32.84 -42.06
C ARG A 163 0.03 32.73 -41.55
N VAL A 164 -0.38 31.52 -41.14
CA VAL A 164 -1.73 31.25 -40.64
C VAL A 164 -1.91 31.85 -39.24
N GLU A 165 -0.87 31.80 -38.40
CA GLU A 165 -0.86 32.40 -37.08
C GLU A 165 -0.98 33.93 -37.17
N ALA A 166 -0.27 34.56 -38.11
CA ALA A 166 -0.40 35.98 -38.38
C ALA A 166 -1.84 36.37 -38.76
N CYS A 167 -2.49 35.59 -39.63
CA CYS A 167 -3.89 35.76 -39.97
C CYS A 167 -4.81 35.65 -38.75
N LYS A 168 -4.69 34.58 -37.96
CA LYS A 168 -5.55 34.35 -36.78
C LYS A 168 -5.43 35.42 -35.71
N ALA A 169 -4.27 36.07 -35.62
CA ALA A 169 -3.98 37.06 -34.60
C ALA A 169 -4.20 38.51 -35.07
N THR A 170 -4.54 38.74 -36.35
CA THR A 170 -4.80 40.09 -36.88
C THR A 170 -6.30 40.39 -36.86
N PRO A 171 -6.78 41.31 -36.02
CA PRO A 171 -8.19 41.65 -35.98
C PRO A 171 -8.64 42.47 -37.19
N LEU A 172 -9.89 42.26 -37.63
CA LEU A 172 -10.60 43.12 -38.57
C LEU A 172 -11.56 44.02 -37.80
N GLU A 173 -11.55 45.31 -38.08
CA GLU A 173 -12.50 46.26 -37.50
C GLU A 173 -13.71 46.42 -38.43
N VAL A 174 -14.88 45.98 -37.97
CA VAL A 174 -16.16 46.12 -38.68
C VAL A 174 -17.09 46.95 -37.80
N HIS A 175 -17.52 48.11 -38.29
CA HIS A 175 -18.41 49.03 -37.55
C HIS A 175 -17.91 49.43 -36.14
N GLY A 176 -16.59 49.60 -35.96
CA GLY A 176 -16.01 49.99 -34.67
C GLY A 176 -15.83 48.84 -33.67
N VAL A 177 -16.11 47.60 -34.09
CA VAL A 177 -15.92 46.39 -33.29
C VAL A 177 -14.84 45.52 -33.93
N SER A 178 -13.93 45.03 -33.10
CA SER A 178 -12.78 44.22 -33.51
C SER A 178 -13.13 42.73 -33.49
N TYR A 179 -12.97 42.05 -34.62
CA TYR A 179 -13.25 40.62 -34.78
C TYR A 179 -12.02 39.86 -35.26
N LEU A 180 -11.70 38.74 -34.60
CA LEU A 180 -10.69 37.81 -35.09
C LEU A 180 -11.29 36.89 -36.16
N PRO A 181 -10.52 36.51 -37.19
CA PRO A 181 -11.02 35.62 -38.23
C PRO A 181 -11.37 34.25 -37.65
N LYS A 182 -12.50 33.71 -38.09
CA LYS A 182 -12.98 32.37 -37.73
C LYS A 182 -12.13 31.28 -38.38
N SER A 183 -11.66 31.54 -39.60
CA SER A 183 -10.76 30.66 -40.34
C SER A 183 -9.77 31.44 -41.18
N CYS A 184 -8.62 30.83 -41.45
CA CYS A 184 -7.53 31.38 -42.25
C CYS A 184 -7.09 30.33 -43.28
N GLU A 185 -7.05 30.72 -44.56
CA GLU A 185 -6.61 29.87 -45.66
C GLU A 185 -5.32 30.43 -46.27
N ASP A 186 -4.25 29.62 -46.29
CA ASP A 186 -3.01 29.95 -47.00
C ASP A 186 -3.19 29.58 -48.49
N LYS A 187 -3.18 30.60 -49.37
CA LYS A 187 -3.34 30.46 -50.82
C LYS A 187 -2.00 30.44 -51.55
N GLY A 188 -0.89 30.61 -50.85
CA GLY A 188 0.45 30.61 -51.44
C GLY A 188 1.38 31.69 -50.85
N PRO A 189 2.54 31.89 -51.47
CA PRO A 189 3.55 32.83 -50.98
C PRO A 189 3.00 34.26 -50.87
N GLY A 190 2.85 34.75 -49.63
CA GLY A 190 2.35 36.10 -49.35
C GLY A 190 0.84 36.29 -49.51
N ASP A 191 0.08 35.22 -49.73
CA ASP A 191 -1.37 35.28 -49.93
C ASP A 191 -2.10 34.45 -48.87
N VAL A 192 -2.65 35.13 -47.87
CA VAL A 192 -3.46 34.51 -46.81
C VAL A 192 -4.79 35.23 -46.73
N VAL A 193 -5.88 34.45 -46.75
CA VAL A 193 -7.25 34.96 -46.71
C VAL A 193 -7.88 34.61 -45.37
N GLY A 194 -8.36 35.63 -44.65
CA GLY A 194 -9.18 35.46 -43.46
C GLY A 194 -10.66 35.42 -43.82
N ARG A 195 -11.45 34.67 -43.04
CA ARG A 195 -12.92 34.65 -43.14
C ARG A 195 -13.55 34.90 -41.78
N TRP A 196 -14.59 35.74 -41.76
CA TRP A 196 -15.41 36.06 -40.60
C TRP A 196 -16.88 35.80 -40.92
N GLU A 197 -17.64 35.49 -39.87
CA GLU A 197 -19.10 35.35 -39.89
C GLU A 197 -19.60 36.24 -38.75
N ILE A 198 -20.07 37.46 -39.08
CA ILE A 198 -20.39 38.54 -38.14
C ILE A 198 -21.85 38.94 -38.30
#